data_AF-A0A0J8V9Q4-F1
#
_entry.id   AF-A0A0J8V9Q4-F1
#
_cell.length_a   1.000
_cell.length_b   1.000
_cell.length_c   1.000
_cell.angle_alpha   90.00
_cell.angle_beta   90.00
_cell.angle_gamma   90.00
#
_symmetry.space_group_name_H-M   'P 1'
#
loop_
_entity.id
_entity.type
_entity.pdbx_description
1 polymer ?
#
loop_
_entity_poly.entity_id
_entity_poly.type
_entity_poly.pdbx_seq_one_letter_code
_entity_poly.pdbx_strand_id
1 'polypeptide(L)'
;MPSFDHHYHKTSCDTLLSELEGVRYQVSVFKEDVRTIRAIWADRAAVNAERRYLAPIEAYQNGAIQSFSDQIDNADVCQQLFQQLHDLLLICYADEEQCVDTQASIILKKTLGMQSQKSGLQFEKDYLDNRHLFQETLSATHTHIEPI
;
A
#
# COMPACT_ATOMS: atom_id res chain seq x y z
N MET A 1 -4.50 -12.42 -6.41
CA MET A 1 -3.64 -11.55 -7.25
C MET A 1 -2.25 -12.16 -7.26
N PRO A 2 -1.58 -12.28 -8.41
CA PRO A 2 -0.21 -12.78 -8.41
C PRO A 2 0.66 -11.69 -7.77
N SER A 3 1.29 -12.01 -6.62
CA SER A 3 2.36 -11.20 -6.06
C SER A 3 3.46 -11.15 -7.11
N PHE A 4 3.81 -9.96 -7.58
CA PHE A 4 5.07 -9.81 -8.31
C PHE A 4 6.15 -9.98 -7.25
N ASP A 5 6.61 -11.23 -7.09
CA ASP A 5 7.43 -11.64 -5.97
C ASP A 5 8.64 -10.73 -5.86
N HIS A 6 8.82 -10.21 -4.64
CA HIS A 6 9.96 -9.42 -4.19
C HIS A 6 11.31 -10.06 -4.58
N HIS A 7 11.30 -11.37 -4.81
CA HIS A 7 12.39 -12.13 -5.38
C HIS A 7 12.88 -11.59 -6.73
N TYR A 8 12.02 -11.37 -7.72
CA TYR A 8 12.46 -10.94 -9.06
C TYR A 8 13.17 -9.59 -9.04
N HIS A 9 12.68 -8.65 -8.23
CA HIS A 9 13.33 -7.36 -8.01
C HIS A 9 14.70 -7.54 -7.36
N LYS A 10 14.75 -8.31 -6.26
CA LYS A 10 16.00 -8.56 -5.54
C LYS A 10 17.05 -9.25 -6.41
N THR A 11 16.68 -10.30 -7.15
CA THR A 11 17.62 -11.00 -8.04
C THR A 11 18.12 -10.08 -9.15
N SER A 12 17.26 -9.19 -9.68
CA SER A 12 17.65 -8.24 -10.72
C SER A 12 18.63 -7.19 -10.18
N CYS A 13 18.36 -6.62 -9.01
CA CYS A 13 19.27 -5.70 -8.33
C CYS A 13 20.61 -6.38 -7.98
N ASP A 14 20.58 -7.59 -7.43
CA ASP A 14 21.79 -8.35 -7.09
C ASP A 14 22.64 -8.65 -8.34
N THR A 15 21.99 -8.98 -9.46
CA THR A 15 22.68 -9.21 -10.75
C THR A 15 23.35 -7.93 -11.26
N LEU A 16 22.63 -6.81 -11.26
CA LEU A 16 23.16 -5.51 -11.68
C LEU A 16 24.34 -5.04 -10.81
N LEU A 17 24.24 -5.24 -9.49
CA LEU A 17 25.34 -4.96 -8.57
C LEU A 17 26.57 -5.81 -8.87
N SER A 18 26.39 -7.11 -9.13
CA SER A 18 27.47 -8.01 -9.50
C SER A 18 28.14 -7.62 -10.82
N GLU A 19 27.37 -7.20 -11.83
CA GLU A 19 27.93 -6.73 -13.11
C GLU A 19 28.72 -5.44 -12.93
N LEU A 20 28.21 -4.50 -12.13
CA LEU A 20 28.88 -3.24 -11.83
C LEU A 20 30.20 -3.46 -11.09
N GLU A 21 30.24 -4.39 -10.12
CA GLU A 21 31.48 -4.80 -9.46
C GLU A 21 32.46 -5.46 -10.45
N GLY A 22 31.96 -6.30 -11.34
CA GLY A 22 32.76 -6.92 -12.41
C GLY A 22 33.42 -5.90 -13.34
N VAL A 23 32.66 -4.89 -13.78
CA VAL A 23 33.19 -3.78 -14.61
C VAL A 23 34.23 -2.97 -13.83
N ARG A 24 33.97 -2.64 -12.56
CA ARG A 24 34.93 -1.93 -11.71
C ARG A 24 36.24 -2.70 -11.58
N TYR A 25 36.16 -4.01 -11.37
CA TYR A 25 37.32 -4.89 -11.28
C TYR A 25 38.12 -4.90 -12.60
N GLN A 26 37.47 -5.14 -13.74
CA GLN A 26 38.14 -5.19 -15.04
C GLN A 26 38.86 -3.87 -15.38
N VAL A 27 38.24 -2.72 -15.07
CA VAL A 27 38.90 -1.42 -15.26
C VAL A 27 40.10 -1.26 -14.33
N SER A 28 40.00 -1.72 -13.07
CA SER A 28 41.14 -1.65 -12.14
C SER A 28 42.34 -2.45 -12.65
N VAL A 29 42.10 -3.66 -13.19
CA VAL A 29 43.12 -4.50 -13.80
C VAL A 29 43.72 -3.81 -15.02
N PHE A 30 42.88 -3.28 -15.91
CA PHE A 30 43.34 -2.57 -17.11
C PHE A 30 44.18 -1.33 -16.77
N LYS A 31 43.82 -0.58 -15.74
CA LYS A 31 44.62 0.56 -15.25
C LYS A 31 45.99 0.11 -14.76
N GLU A 32 46.05 -1.02 -14.06
CA GLU A 32 47.30 -1.58 -13.55
C GLU A 32 48.19 -2.12 -14.70
N ASP A 33 47.58 -2.76 -15.70
CA ASP A 33 48.27 -3.20 -16.91
C ASP A 33 48.89 -2.01 -17.66
N VAL A 34 48.15 -0.91 -17.80
CA VAL A 34 48.68 0.31 -18.44
C VAL A 34 49.80 0.94 -17.62
N ARG A 35 49.69 0.97 -16.28
CA ARG A 35 50.79 1.45 -15.42
C ARG A 35 52.04 0.60 -15.59
N THR A 36 51.86 -0.71 -15.68
CA THR A 36 52.95 -1.67 -15.93
C THR A 36 53.57 -1.45 -17.30
N ILE A 37 52.77 -1.32 -18.35
CA ILE A 37 53.25 -0.99 -19.70
C ILE A 37 53.99 0.35 -19.70
N ARG A 38 53.52 1.38 -18.98
CA ARG A 38 54.24 2.66 -18.82
C ARG A 38 55.61 2.47 -18.18
N ALA A 39 55.70 1.67 -17.14
CA ALA A 39 56.97 1.38 -16.46
C ALA A 39 57.96 0.65 -17.39
N ILE A 40 57.45 -0.20 -18.29
CA ILE A 40 58.27 -0.94 -19.27
C ILE A 40 58.62 -0.06 -20.48
N TRP A 41 57.67 0.76 -20.97
CA TRP A 41 57.79 1.41 -22.28
C TRP A 41 58.32 2.84 -22.21
N ALA A 42 58.23 3.57 -21.10
CA ALA A 42 58.83 4.90 -20.83
C ALA A 42 58.82 5.96 -21.97
N ASP A 43 58.09 5.74 -23.07
CA ASP A 43 58.16 6.50 -24.32
C ASP A 43 56.79 7.09 -24.71
N ARG A 44 56.84 8.10 -25.58
CA ARG A 44 55.66 8.83 -26.12
C ARG A 44 54.54 7.93 -26.65
N ALA A 45 54.84 6.70 -27.07
CA ALA A 45 53.84 5.73 -27.53
C ALA A 45 52.87 5.31 -26.40
N ALA A 46 53.36 5.12 -25.17
CA ALA A 46 52.54 4.77 -24.02
C ALA A 46 51.58 5.90 -23.62
N VAL A 47 52.07 7.15 -23.64
CA VAL A 47 51.26 8.36 -23.39
C VAL A 47 50.16 8.53 -24.44
N ASN A 48 50.45 8.22 -25.70
CA ASN A 48 49.47 8.29 -26.78
C ASN A 48 48.44 7.16 -26.70
N ALA A 49 48.83 5.93 -26.35
CA ALA A 49 47.89 4.84 -26.15
C ALA A 49 46.90 5.13 -25.01
N GLU A 50 47.37 5.66 -23.90
CA GLU A 50 46.53 6.05 -22.77
C GLU A 50 45.54 7.16 -23.13
N ARG A 51 45.97 8.22 -23.80
CA ARG A 51 45.02 9.25 -24.28
C ARG A 51 43.98 8.69 -25.26
N ARG A 52 44.38 7.72 -26.09
CA ARG A 52 43.53 7.21 -27.16
C ARG A 52 42.55 6.14 -26.68
N TYR A 53 42.93 5.38 -25.65
CA TYR A 53 42.15 4.22 -25.19
C TYR A 53 41.62 4.37 -23.76
N LEU A 54 42.38 4.92 -22.80
CA LEU A 54 41.93 5.01 -21.40
C LEU A 54 40.92 6.13 -21.17
N ALA A 55 41.14 7.32 -21.73
CA ALA A 55 40.23 8.45 -21.51
C ALA A 55 38.78 8.15 -22.00
N PRO A 56 38.57 7.52 -23.18
CA PRO A 56 37.24 7.07 -23.59
C PRO A 56 36.65 5.96 -22.70
N ILE A 57 37.47 5.02 -22.22
CA ILE A 57 37.03 3.93 -21.34
C ILE A 57 36.58 4.49 -19.99
N GLU A 58 37.30 5.46 -19.42
CA GLU A 58 36.91 6.12 -18.17
C GLU A 58 35.62 6.94 -18.33
N ALA A 59 35.47 7.66 -19.45
CA ALA A 59 34.24 8.38 -19.74
C ALA A 59 33.04 7.44 -19.90
N TYR A 60 33.22 6.31 -20.59
CA TYR A 60 32.20 5.27 -20.74
C TYR A 60 31.85 4.63 -19.40
N GLN A 61 32.83 4.34 -18.55
CA GLN A 61 32.63 3.79 -17.21
C GLN A 61 31.81 4.74 -16.34
N ASN A 62 32.16 6.03 -16.31
CA ASN A 62 31.42 7.01 -15.51
C ASN A 62 29.98 7.15 -16.02
N GLY A 63 29.76 7.09 -17.34
CA GLY A 63 28.42 7.06 -17.93
C GLY A 63 27.62 5.81 -17.57
N ALA A 64 28.24 4.64 -17.61
CA ALA A 64 27.60 3.38 -17.22
C ALA A 64 27.25 3.35 -15.73
N ILE A 65 28.17 3.79 -14.86
CA ILE A 65 27.94 3.89 -13.41
C ILE A 65 26.78 4.84 -13.13
N GLN A 66 26.76 6.02 -13.76
CA GLN A 66 25.67 6.98 -13.59
C GLN A 66 24.35 6.39 -14.05
N SER A 67 24.31 5.77 -15.23
CA SER A 67 23.11 5.11 -15.76
C SER A 67 22.60 4.00 -14.84
N PHE A 68 23.48 3.18 -14.26
CA PHE A 68 23.06 2.14 -13.32
C PHE A 68 22.55 2.73 -12.00
N SER A 69 23.19 3.79 -11.49
CA SER A 69 22.71 4.50 -10.31
C SER A 69 21.31 5.06 -10.54
N ASP A 70 21.10 5.76 -11.66
CA ASP A 70 19.82 6.36 -12.00
C ASP A 70 18.71 5.30 -12.19
N GLN A 71 19.06 4.11 -12.70
CA GLN A 71 18.12 2.98 -12.81
C GLN A 71 17.74 2.38 -11.46
N ILE A 72 18.70 2.25 -10.53
CA ILE A 72 18.44 1.77 -9.17
C ILE A 72 17.54 2.76 -8.43
N ASP A 73 17.85 4.05 -8.49
CA ASP A 73 17.05 5.09 -7.84
C ASP A 73 15.61 5.12 -8.38
N ASN A 74 15.43 4.96 -9.70
CA ASN A 74 14.11 4.84 -10.31
C ASN A 74 13.36 3.58 -9.88
N ALA A 75 14.06 2.45 -9.73
CA ALA A 75 13.46 1.20 -9.26
C ALA A 75 12.95 1.35 -7.82
N ASP A 76 13.72 2.00 -6.95
CA ASP A 76 13.33 2.28 -5.57
C ASP A 76 12.09 3.18 -5.50
N VAL A 77 12.03 4.24 -6.32
CA VAL A 77 10.85 5.11 -6.41
C VAL A 77 9.63 4.32 -6.90
N CYS A 78 9.78 3.48 -7.92
CA CYS A 78 8.70 2.62 -8.42
C CYS A 78 8.19 1.67 -7.34
N GLN A 79 9.11 1.07 -6.56
CA GLN A 79 8.75 0.17 -5.47
C GLN A 79 7.99 0.90 -4.36
N GLN A 80 8.42 2.12 -3.99
CA GLN A 80 7.71 2.94 -3.00
C GLN A 80 6.31 3.33 -3.46
N LEU A 81 6.15 3.77 -4.71
CA LEU A 81 4.84 4.12 -5.27
C LEU A 81 3.91 2.90 -5.30
N PHE A 82 4.43 1.73 -5.65
CA PHE A 82 3.66 0.50 -5.63
C PHE A 82 3.21 0.13 -4.22
N GLN A 83 4.09 0.25 -3.23
CA GLN A 83 3.75 0.00 -1.83
C GLN A 83 2.64 0.95 -1.35
N GLN A 84 2.75 2.24 -1.67
CA GLN A 84 1.72 3.23 -1.33
C GLN A 84 0.36 2.88 -1.97
N LEU A 85 0.36 2.45 -3.23
CA LEU A 85 -0.86 2.09 -3.94
C LEU A 85 -1.49 0.81 -3.37
N HIS A 86 -0.67 -0.16 -3.00
CA HIS A 86 -1.11 -1.36 -2.30
C HIS A 86 -1.74 -1.04 -0.95
N ASP A 87 -1.11 -0.19 -0.14
CA ASP A 87 -1.62 0.20 1.17
C ASP A 87 -2.95 0.97 1.03
N LEU A 88 -3.07 1.83 0.02
CA LEU A 88 -4.30 2.56 -0.27
C LEU A 88 -5.44 1.63 -0.72
N LEU A 89 -5.13 0.59 -1.50
CA LEU A 89 -6.11 -0.44 -1.85
C LEU A 89 -6.61 -1.22 -0.63
N LEU A 90 -5.72 -1.55 0.32
CA LEU A 90 -6.12 -2.19 1.57
C LEU A 90 -7.04 -1.30 2.40
N ILE A 91 -6.77 0.00 2.48
CA ILE A 91 -7.64 0.97 3.15
C ILE A 91 -9.00 1.02 2.46
N CYS A 92 -9.04 1.16 1.13
CA CYS A 92 -10.30 1.17 0.38
C CYS A 92 -11.13 -0.10 0.59
N TYR A 93 -10.47 -1.26 0.67
CA TYR A 93 -11.16 -2.52 0.93
C TYR A 93 -11.77 -2.57 2.35
N ALA A 94 -11.02 -2.12 3.36
CA ALA A 94 -11.53 -2.02 4.73
C ALA A 94 -12.71 -1.02 4.84
N ASP A 95 -12.62 0.11 4.14
CA ASP A 95 -13.70 1.11 4.10
C ASP A 95 -14.95 0.57 3.39
N GLU A 96 -14.78 -0.23 2.33
CA GLU A 96 -15.89 -0.90 1.63
C GLU A 96 -16.62 -1.88 2.56
N GLU A 97 -15.88 -2.72 3.30
CA GLU A 97 -16.44 -3.65 4.28
C GLU A 97 -17.23 -2.89 5.37
N GLN A 98 -16.68 -1.79 5.88
CA GLN A 98 -17.35 -0.95 6.87
C GLN A 98 -18.61 -0.26 6.29
N CYS A 99 -18.58 0.14 5.02
CA CYS A 99 -19.73 0.72 4.34
C CYS A 99 -20.88 -0.31 4.20
N VAL A 100 -20.54 -1.55 3.84
CA VAL A 100 -21.51 -2.65 3.75
C VAL A 100 -22.15 -2.94 5.12
N ASP A 101 -21.34 -3.02 6.18
CA ASP A 101 -21.82 -3.26 7.55
C ASP A 101 -22.73 -2.13 8.06
N THR A 102 -22.34 -0.87 7.82
CA THR A 102 -23.14 0.29 8.22
C THR A 102 -24.46 0.35 7.45
N GLN A 103 -24.45 0.02 6.15
CA GLN A 103 -25.66 -0.03 5.33
C GLN A 103 -26.60 -1.15 5.81
N ALA A 104 -26.09 -2.34 6.13
CA ALA A 104 -26.86 -3.43 6.72
C ALA A 104 -27.49 -3.03 8.06
N SER A 105 -26.74 -2.34 8.93
CA SER A 105 -27.22 -1.83 10.22
C SER A 105 -28.33 -0.77 10.06
N ILE A 106 -28.21 0.13 9.09
CA ILE A 106 -29.24 1.13 8.78
C ILE A 106 -30.53 0.45 8.31
N ILE A 107 -30.43 -0.54 7.42
CA ILE A 107 -31.60 -1.31 6.93
C ILE A 107 -32.29 -2.03 8.09
N LEU A 108 -31.53 -2.67 8.97
CA LEU A 108 -32.05 -3.33 10.16
C LEU A 108 -32.79 -2.35 11.07
N LYS A 109 -32.17 -1.22 11.42
CA LYS A 109 -32.79 -0.18 12.28
C LYS A 109 -34.06 0.38 11.66
N LYS A 110 -34.08 0.62 10.35
CA LYS A 110 -35.27 1.10 9.64
C LYS A 110 -36.41 0.07 9.70
N THR A 111 -36.08 -1.21 9.53
CA THR A 111 -37.05 -2.31 9.59
C THR A 111 -37.64 -2.46 10.99
N LEU A 112 -36.80 -2.45 12.03
CA LEU A 112 -37.22 -2.46 13.44
C LEU A 112 -38.07 -1.23 13.79
N GLY A 113 -37.69 -0.05 13.32
CA GLY A 113 -38.48 1.18 13.49
C GLY A 113 -39.87 1.06 12.87
N MET A 114 -39.97 0.52 11.65
CA MET A 114 -41.27 0.27 11.01
C MET A 114 -42.11 -0.77 11.76
N GLN A 115 -41.51 -1.85 12.26
CA GLN A 115 -42.20 -2.85 13.07
C GLN A 115 -42.71 -2.25 14.38
N SER A 116 -41.89 -1.45 15.07
CA SER A 116 -42.28 -0.75 16.29
C SER A 116 -43.41 0.24 16.04
N GLN A 117 -43.40 0.99 14.94
CA GLN A 117 -44.49 1.89 14.57
C GLN A 117 -45.79 1.12 14.32
N LYS A 118 -45.73 0.01 13.56
CA LYS A 118 -46.90 -0.86 13.34
C LYS A 118 -47.44 -1.44 14.65
N SER A 119 -46.55 -1.90 15.54
CA SER A 119 -46.93 -2.43 16.85
C SER A 119 -47.54 -1.34 17.74
N GLY A 120 -47.02 -0.12 17.70
CA GLY A 120 -47.57 1.02 18.43
C GLY A 120 -48.97 1.40 17.94
N LEU A 121 -49.17 1.46 16.62
CA LEU A 121 -50.48 1.69 16.01
C LEU A 121 -51.47 0.58 16.34
N GLN A 122 -51.03 -0.68 16.37
CA GLN A 122 -51.86 -1.80 16.77
C GLN A 122 -52.24 -1.72 18.25
N PHE A 123 -51.30 -1.40 19.13
CA PHE A 123 -51.58 -1.19 20.55
C PHE A 123 -52.56 -0.04 20.79
N GLU A 124 -52.40 1.09 20.09
CA GLU A 124 -53.33 2.22 20.17
C GLU A 124 -54.74 1.81 19.73
N LYS A 125 -54.84 1.05 18.64
CA LYS A 125 -56.11 0.50 18.17
C LYS A 125 -56.74 -0.45 19.19
N ASP A 126 -55.97 -1.40 19.70
CA ASP A 126 -56.44 -2.38 20.70
C ASP A 126 -56.87 -1.68 22.00
N TYR A 127 -56.19 -0.59 22.39
CA TYR A 127 -56.58 0.24 23.54
C TYR A 127 -57.90 0.97 23.29
N LEU A 128 -58.08 1.56 22.11
CA LEU A 128 -59.32 2.25 21.75
C LEU A 128 -60.51 1.28 21.66
N ASP A 129 -60.30 0.11 21.06
CA ASP A 129 -61.33 -0.92 20.89
C ASP A 129 -61.75 -1.50 22.26
N ASN A 130 -60.81 -1.68 23.19
CA ASN A 130 -61.05 -2.22 24.53
C ASN A 130 -61.18 -1.13 25.62
N ARG A 131 -61.34 0.14 25.23
CA ARG A 131 -61.34 1.29 26.16
C ARG A 131 -62.37 1.18 27.28
N HIS A 132 -63.53 0.60 26.98
CA HIS A 132 -64.61 0.36 27.93
C HIS A 132 -64.19 -0.63 29.02
N LEU A 133 -63.55 -1.75 28.65
CA LEU A 133 -62.99 -2.72 29.59
C LEU A 133 -61.92 -2.08 30.48
N PHE A 134 -61.02 -1.27 29.93
CA PHE A 134 -60.02 -0.57 30.73
C PHE A 134 -60.62 0.45 31.71
N GLN A 135 -61.69 1.16 31.34
CA GLN A 135 -62.41 2.05 32.25
C GLN A 135 -63.13 1.29 33.37
N GLU A 136 -63.67 0.10 33.09
CA GLU A 136 -64.25 -0.80 34.10
C GLU A 136 -63.17 -1.32 35.06
N THR A 137 -61.99 -1.70 34.57
CA THR A 137 -60.88 -2.14 35.45
C THR A 137 -60.31 -0.98 36.28
N LEU A 138 -60.17 0.22 35.71
CA LEU A 138 -59.69 1.42 36.41
C LEU A 138 -60.65 1.85 37.53
N SER A 139 -61.95 1.82 37.26
CA SER A 139 -62.98 2.11 38.26
C SER A 139 -63.06 1.04 39.35
N ALA A 140 -62.76 -0.22 39.04
CA ALA A 140 -62.59 -1.28 40.04
C ALA A 140 -61.36 -1.07 40.93
N THR A 141 -60.22 -0.61 40.39
CA THR A 141 -59.00 -0.35 41.18
C THR A 141 -59.08 0.87 42.10
N HIS A 142 -60.00 1.81 41.88
CA HIS A 142 -60.17 2.99 42.74
C HIS A 142 -61.00 2.74 44.02
N THR A 143 -61.28 1.49 44.38
CA THR A 143 -62.11 1.17 45.56
C THR A 143 -61.34 0.86 46.85
N HIS A 144 -60.00 0.95 46.88
CA HIS A 144 -59.22 0.73 48.11
C HIS A 144 -58.01 1.67 48.27
N ILE A 145 -58.26 2.98 48.35
CA ILE A 145 -57.35 3.90 49.06
C ILE A 145 -58.21 4.67 50.06
N GLU A 146 -58.14 4.29 51.34
CA GLU A 146 -58.71 5.10 52.42
C GLU A 146 -57.95 6.43 52.51
N PRO A 147 -58.63 7.58 52.47
CA PRO A 147 -58.00 8.86 52.76
C PRO A 147 -57.72 8.98 54.27
N ILE A 148 -56.55 9.51 54.61
CA ILE A 148 -56.09 9.84 55.99
C ILE A 148 -56.98 10.91 56.62
#